data_AF-A0A0F9MGL1-F1
#
_entry.id   AF-A0A0F9MGL1-F1
#
_cell.length_a   1.000
_cell.length_b   1.000
_cell.length_c   1.000
_cell.angle_alpha   90.00
_cell.angle_beta   90.00
_cell.angle_gamma   90.00
#
_symmetry.space_group_name_H-M   'P 1'
#
loop_
_entity.id
_entity.type
_entity.pdbx_description
1 polymer ?
#
loop_
_entity_poly.entity_id
_entity_poly.type
_entity_poly.pdbx_seq_one_letter_code
_entity_poly.pdbx_strand_id
1 'polypeptide(L)'
;MKKSIVLILLICIHCCHTQEQEQVELQARLAIDEIREFVAIPSDVLNYDDINKNLVWLNQKFDYRGFRTSILPTDGEPLFMAILEIE
;
A
#
# COMPACT_ATOMS: atom_id res chain seq x y z
N MET A 1 12.17 35.40 -27.82
CA MET A 1 12.08 35.45 -26.34
C MET A 1 10.71 35.00 -25.85
N LYS A 2 9.61 35.72 -26.08
CA LYS A 2 8.26 35.32 -25.60
C LYS A 2 7.81 33.92 -26.07
N LYS A 3 8.02 33.56 -27.34
CA LYS A 3 7.68 32.23 -27.89
C LYS A 3 8.50 31.09 -27.27
N SER A 4 9.79 31.34 -26.99
CA SER A 4 10.68 30.38 -26.34
C SER A 4 10.28 30.14 -24.88
N ILE A 5 9.85 31.19 -24.17
CA ILE A 5 9.34 31.07 -22.79
C ILE A 5 8.05 30.25 -22.76
N VAL A 6 7.12 30.51 -23.69
CA VAL A 6 5.88 29.72 -23.79
C VAL A 6 6.17 28.25 -24.11
N LEU A 7 7.12 27.97 -25.00
CA LEU A 7 7.54 26.61 -25.31
C LEU A 7 8.15 25.88 -24.10
N ILE A 8 9.02 26.56 -23.34
CA ILE A 8 9.62 26.00 -22.11
C ILE A 8 8.53 25.71 -21.08
N LEU A 9 7.57 26.62 -20.89
CA LEU A 9 6.46 26.42 -19.96
C LEU A 9 5.62 25.18 -20.34
N LEU A 10 5.32 25.01 -21.63
CA LEU A 10 4.60 23.83 -22.12
C LEU A 10 5.37 22.53 -21.86
N ILE A 11 6.69 22.52 -22.09
CA ILE A 11 7.54 21.36 -21.82
C ILE A 11 7.56 21.02 -20.32
N CYS A 12 7.71 22.02 -19.44
CA CYS A 12 7.70 21.80 -18.00
C CYS A 12 6.39 21.17 -17.49
N ILE A 13 5.24 21.64 -18.01
CA ILE A 13 3.93 21.08 -17.66
C ILE A 13 3.84 19.60 -18.07
N HIS A 14 4.33 19.26 -19.27
CA HIS A 14 4.30 17.87 -19.75
C HIS A 14 5.22 16.97 -18.92
N CYS A 15 6.41 17.43 -18.53
CA CYS A 15 7.31 16.67 -17.67
C CYS A 15 6.72 16.38 -16.28
N CYS A 16 6.03 17.35 -15.66
CA CYS A 16 5.38 17.15 -14.36
C CYS A 16 4.28 16.09 -14.41
N HIS A 17 3.43 16.10 -15.45
CA HIS A 17 2.35 15.12 -15.58
C HIS A 17 2.86 13.69 -15.81
N THR A 18 3.92 13.51 -16.60
CA THR A 18 4.50 12.17 -16.82
C THR A 18 5.14 11.59 -15.58
N GLN A 19 5.73 12.42 -14.72
CA GLN A 19 6.37 11.97 -13.49
C GLN A 19 5.36 11.39 -12.48
N GLU A 20 4.16 11.97 -12.38
CA GLU A 20 3.10 11.47 -11.51
C GLU A 20 2.61 10.09 -11.95
N GLN A 21 2.39 9.89 -13.25
CA GLN A 21 1.93 8.60 -13.77
C GLN A 21 2.96 7.48 -13.55
N GLU A 22 4.25 7.74 -13.81
CA GLU A 22 5.31 6.75 -13.60
C GLU A 22 5.40 6.33 -12.12
N GLN A 23 5.23 7.28 -11.20
CA GLN A 23 5.20 6.99 -9.77
C GLN A 23 4.00 6.12 -9.38
N VAL A 24 2.81 6.41 -9.90
CA VAL A 24 1.60 5.59 -9.64
C VAL A 24 1.78 4.17 -10.19
N GLU A 25 2.30 4.02 -11.41
CA GLU A 25 2.56 2.71 -12.01
C GLU A 25 3.60 1.91 -11.21
N LEU A 26 4.65 2.57 -10.71
CA LEU A 26 5.64 1.94 -9.85
C LEU A 26 5.01 1.44 -8.53
N GLN A 27 4.22 2.28 -7.87
CA GLN A 27 3.54 1.90 -6.62
C GLN A 27 2.55 0.75 -6.86
N ALA A 28 1.84 0.76 -7.99
CA ALA A 28 0.95 -0.34 -8.36
C ALA A 28 1.69 -1.67 -8.53
N ARG A 29 2.87 -1.66 -9.17
CA ARG A 29 3.71 -2.87 -9.31
C ARG A 29 4.19 -3.39 -7.97
N LEU A 30 4.67 -2.51 -7.09
CA LEU A 30 5.10 -2.88 -5.74
C LEU A 30 3.92 -3.46 -4.92
N ALA A 31 2.74 -2.85 -5.02
CA ALA A 31 1.54 -3.37 -4.36
C ALA A 31 1.15 -4.76 -4.87
N ILE A 32 1.32 -5.04 -6.16
CA ILE A 32 1.09 -6.38 -6.73
C ILE A 32 2.06 -7.40 -6.14
N ASP A 33 3.36 -7.05 -6.02
CA ASP A 33 4.35 -7.93 -5.41
C ASP A 33 3.98 -8.26 -3.95
N GLU A 34 3.50 -7.28 -3.19
CA GLU A 34 3.08 -7.48 -1.80
C GLU A 34 1.77 -8.27 -1.67
N ILE A 35 0.80 -8.05 -2.56
CA ILE A 35 -0.41 -8.87 -2.61
C ILE A 35 -0.02 -10.33 -2.91
N ARG A 36 0.91 -10.55 -3.85
CA ARG A 36 1.42 -11.89 -4.15
C ARG A 36 2.09 -12.52 -2.92
N GLU A 37 2.90 -11.77 -2.19
CA GLU A 37 3.50 -12.24 -0.92
C GLU A 37 2.42 -12.63 0.09
N PHE A 38 1.39 -11.79 0.26
CA PHE A 38 0.33 -12.02 1.24
C PHE A 38 -0.51 -13.26 0.91
N VAL A 39 -0.96 -13.39 -0.35
CA VAL A 39 -1.80 -14.54 -0.76
C VAL A 39 -1.03 -15.86 -0.81
N ALA A 40 0.30 -15.82 -0.81
CA ALA A 40 1.13 -17.02 -0.72
C ALA A 40 1.22 -17.58 0.71
N ILE A 41 0.80 -16.81 1.72
CA ILE A 41 0.70 -17.29 3.10
C ILE A 41 -0.49 -18.27 3.18
N PRO A 42 -0.30 -19.47 3.74
CA PRO A 42 -1.42 -20.37 4.01
C PRO A 42 -2.52 -19.66 4.82
N SER A 43 -3.78 -19.86 4.42
CA SER A 43 -4.93 -19.15 5.01
C SER A 43 -6.12 -20.09 5.24
N ASP A 44 -5.87 -21.23 5.89
CA ASP A 44 -6.93 -22.12 6.34
C ASP A 44 -7.54 -21.58 7.65
N VAL A 45 -8.84 -21.24 7.63
CA VAL A 45 -9.56 -20.71 8.80
C VAL A 45 -9.68 -21.72 9.94
N LEU A 46 -9.57 -23.02 9.65
CA LEU A 46 -9.58 -24.07 10.67
C LEU A 46 -8.19 -24.26 11.32
N ASN A 47 -7.16 -23.61 10.78
CA ASN A 47 -5.80 -23.66 11.29
C ASN A 47 -5.37 -22.30 11.87
N TYR A 48 -5.41 -22.20 13.19
CA TYR A 48 -5.08 -20.96 13.89
C TYR A 48 -3.66 -20.44 13.62
N ASP A 49 -2.69 -21.34 13.35
CA ASP A 49 -1.32 -20.94 13.02
C ASP A 49 -1.22 -20.22 11.68
N ASP A 50 -2.11 -20.53 10.74
CA ASP A 50 -2.16 -19.88 9.43
C ASP A 50 -2.73 -18.47 9.54
N ILE A 51 -3.75 -18.29 10.37
CA ILE A 51 -4.30 -16.97 10.72
C ILE A 51 -3.22 -16.10 11.37
N ASN A 52 -2.46 -16.63 12.33
CA ASN A 52 -1.41 -15.88 13.00
C ASN A 52 -0.32 -15.39 12.04
N LYS A 53 0.05 -16.17 11.01
CA LYS A 53 1.01 -15.73 9.98
C LYS A 53 0.47 -14.54 9.20
N ASN A 54 -0.82 -14.55 8.83
CA ASN A 54 -1.47 -13.42 8.18
C ASN A 54 -1.45 -12.17 9.07
N LEU A 55 -1.77 -12.31 10.36
CA LEU A 55 -1.76 -11.19 11.31
C LEU A 55 -0.37 -10.58 11.47
N VAL A 56 0.68 -11.39 11.54
CA VAL A 56 2.07 -10.90 11.61
C VAL A 56 2.43 -10.12 10.35
N TRP A 57 2.12 -10.64 9.17
CA TRP A 57 2.41 -9.96 7.91
C TRP A 57 1.65 -8.63 7.81
N LEU A 58 0.35 -8.64 8.12
CA LEU A 58 -0.48 -7.44 8.12
C LEU A 58 0.05 -6.39 9.10
N ASN A 59 0.39 -6.80 10.32
CA ASN A 59 0.92 -5.89 11.32
C ASN A 59 2.21 -5.21 10.83
N GLN A 60 3.18 -5.98 10.33
CA GLN A 60 4.45 -5.44 9.84
C GLN A 60 4.27 -4.47 8.67
N LYS A 61 3.43 -4.84 7.70
CA LYS A 61 3.22 -4.06 6.48
C LYS A 61 2.43 -2.78 6.78
N PHE A 62 1.38 -2.83 7.59
CA PHE A 62 0.60 -1.64 7.93
C PHE A 62 1.36 -0.69 8.87
N ASP A 63 2.09 -1.23 9.86
CA ASP A 63 2.94 -0.45 10.76
C ASP A 63 4.04 0.30 9.99
N TYR A 64 4.70 -0.36 9.02
CA TYR A 64 5.68 0.28 8.14
C TYR A 64 5.10 1.47 7.35
N ARG A 65 3.81 1.48 7.06
CA ARG A 65 3.11 2.56 6.36
C ARG A 65 2.58 3.65 7.30
N GLY A 66 2.87 3.56 8.59
CA GLY A 66 2.42 4.52 9.59
C GLY A 66 0.98 4.33 10.06
N PHE A 67 0.36 3.17 9.78
CA PHE A 67 -0.93 2.85 10.37
C PHE A 67 -0.73 2.42 11.82
N ARG A 68 -1.66 2.80 12.69
CA ARG A 68 -1.79 2.15 13.99
C ARG A 68 -2.62 0.89 13.85
N THR A 69 -2.08 -0.22 14.32
CA THR A 69 -2.68 -1.53 14.20
C THR A 69 -3.18 -2.03 15.56
N SER A 70 -4.20 -2.88 15.54
CA SER A 70 -4.67 -3.59 16.73
C SER A 70 -5.36 -4.89 16.31
N ILE A 71 -5.33 -5.90 17.19
CA ILE A 71 -6.11 -7.12 17.03
C ILE A 71 -7.29 -7.03 17.99
N LEU A 72 -8.49 -6.97 17.44
CA LEU A 72 -9.72 -6.85 18.21
C LEU A 72 -10.19 -8.24 18.66
N PRO A 73 -10.56 -8.41 19.95
CA PRO A 73 -11.12 -9.65 20.43
C PRO A 73 -12.50 -9.89 19.81
N THR A 74 -12.76 -11.12 19.37
CA THR A 74 -14.07 -11.58 18.90
C THR A 74 -14.41 -12.91 19.56
N ASP A 75 -15.66 -13.35 19.47
CA ASP A 75 -16.07 -14.69 19.93
C ASP A 75 -15.53 -15.82 19.02
N GLY A 76 -14.99 -15.48 17.85
CA GLY A 76 -14.41 -16.39 16.87
C GLY A 76 -12.97 -15.98 16.53
N GLU A 77 -12.66 -15.90 15.24
CA GLU A 77 -11.30 -15.57 14.80
C GLU A 77 -10.94 -14.09 15.03
N PRO A 78 -9.66 -13.79 15.32
CA PRO A 78 -9.19 -12.44 15.59
C PRO A 78 -9.43 -11.50 14.40
N LEU A 79 -9.87 -10.27 14.69
CA LEU A 79 -10.07 -9.24 13.68
C LEU A 79 -8.90 -8.25 13.68
N PHE A 80 -8.19 -8.15 12.56
CA PHE A 80 -7.14 -7.15 12.37
C PHE A 80 -7.73 -5.79 12.03
N MET A 81 -7.34 -4.75 12.78
CA MET A 81 -7.71 -3.36 12.54
C MET A 81 -6.45 -2.55 12.24
N ALA A 82 -6.49 -1.71 11.21
CA ALA A 82 -5.46 -0.73 10.90
C ALA A 82 -6.10 0.65 10.64
N ILE A 83 -5.60 1.67 11.32
CA ILE A 83 -6.10 3.05 11.24
C ILE A 83 -4.96 3.96 10.83
N LEU A 84 -5.16 4.67 9.72
CA LEU A 84 -4.31 5.80 9.35
C LEU A 84 -4.98 7.07 9.88
N GLU A 85 -4.33 7.77 10.80
CA GLU A 85 -4.75 9.13 11.15
C GLU A 85 -4.38 10.08 10.02
N ILE A 86 -5.37 10.80 9.53
CA ILE A 86 -5.19 11.91 8.59
C ILE A 86 -5.58 13.15 9.38
N GLU A 87 -4.65 14.08 9.57
CA GLU A 87 -4.92 15.42 10.13
C GLU A 87 -5.82 16.25 9.20
#